data_AF-A0A0T1WBE8-F1
#
_entry.id   AF-A0A0T1WBE8-F1
#
_cell.length_a   1.000
_cell.length_b   1.000
_cell.length_c   1.000
_cell.angle_alpha   90.00
_cell.angle_beta   90.00
_cell.angle_gamma   90.00
#
_symmetry.space_group_name_H-M   'P 1'
#
loop_
_entity.id
_entity.type
_entity.pdbx_description
1 polymer ?
#
loop_
_entity_poly.entity_id
_entity_poly.type
_entity_poly.pdbx_seq_one_letter_code
_entity_poly.pdbx_strand_id
1 'polypeptide(L)'
;MGVHFTKDKGDLGVAKVHADLAGKGFTVLFPVTEHAPFDLVAYARGEFHRLQVKYRSARAGAVKVHFRSTWADRHGTHTTPMDKDVVDFVSVYCPETDRCYYVRPGAHGTSVTLRIAPSRNGQQAGVLFADSFRDLPSQPMGDG
;
A
#
# COMPACT_ATOMS: atom_id res chain seq x y z
N MET A 1 17.36 -23.73 -5.04
CA MET A 1 16.66 -22.63 -4.33
C MET A 1 15.18 -22.79 -4.60
N GLY A 2 14.38 -23.14 -3.58
CA GLY A 2 12.94 -23.31 -3.73
C GLY A 2 12.26 -21.95 -3.85
N VAL A 3 11.73 -21.63 -5.03
CA VAL A 3 11.09 -20.35 -5.33
C VAL A 3 9.69 -20.34 -4.71
N HIS A 4 9.52 -19.63 -3.60
CA HIS A 4 8.21 -19.37 -3.00
C HIS A 4 7.65 -18.06 -3.58
N PHE A 5 7.14 -18.12 -4.82
CA PHE A 5 6.71 -16.97 -5.63
C PHE A 5 5.82 -15.92 -4.93
N THR A 6 5.02 -16.30 -3.92
CA THR A 6 4.18 -15.37 -3.14
C THR A 6 4.94 -14.64 -2.04
N LYS A 7 5.92 -15.28 -1.40
CA LYS A 7 6.80 -14.66 -0.40
C LYS A 7 7.71 -13.64 -1.07
N ASP A 8 8.32 -14.01 -2.20
CA ASP A 8 9.23 -13.14 -2.95
C ASP A 8 8.57 -11.81 -3.38
N LYS A 9 7.29 -11.85 -3.75
CA LYS A 9 6.53 -10.63 -4.11
C LYS A 9 6.20 -9.76 -2.90
N GLY A 10 5.91 -10.38 -1.76
CA GLY A 10 5.67 -9.66 -0.51
C GLY A 10 6.92 -8.89 -0.09
N ASP A 11 8.05 -9.61 -0.02
CA ASP A 11 9.35 -9.06 0.36
C ASP A 11 9.81 -7.95 -0.60
N LEU A 12 9.66 -8.17 -1.91
CA LEU A 12 9.95 -7.15 -2.92
C LEU A 12 9.05 -5.92 -2.75
N GLY A 13 7.77 -6.11 -2.46
CA GLY A 13 6.84 -5.02 -2.18
C GLY A 13 7.30 -4.19 -0.99
N VAL A 14 7.68 -4.84 0.12
CA VAL A 14 8.18 -4.18 1.33
C VAL A 14 9.45 -3.39 1.02
N ALA A 15 10.41 -4.00 0.33
CA ALA A 15 11.66 -3.34 -0.06
C ALA A 15 11.44 -2.10 -0.94
N LYS A 16 10.52 -2.19 -1.92
CA LYS A 16 10.17 -1.07 -2.80
C LYS A 16 9.47 0.06 -2.07
N VAL A 17 8.56 -0.25 -1.15
CA VAL A 17 7.89 0.76 -0.32
C VAL A 17 8.88 1.44 0.63
N HIS A 18 9.78 0.67 1.26
CA HIS A 18 10.87 1.24 2.05
C HIS A 18 11.71 2.21 1.21
N ALA A 19 12.21 1.77 0.05
CA ALA A 19 13.04 2.62 -0.81
C ALA A 19 12.32 3.92 -1.25
N ASP A 20 11.04 3.84 -1.63
CA ASP A 20 10.24 5.02 -2.01
C ASP A 20 10.06 6.00 -0.84
N LEU A 21 9.78 5.50 0.36
CA LEU A 21 9.65 6.32 1.59
C LEU A 21 10.98 6.95 2.02
N ALA A 22 12.07 6.17 2.03
CA ALA A 22 13.39 6.65 2.36
C ALA A 22 13.84 7.74 1.37
N GLY A 23 13.59 7.54 0.08
CA GLY A 23 13.85 8.55 -0.96
C GLY A 23 13.04 9.84 -0.78
N LYS A 24 11.92 9.78 -0.06
CA LYS A 24 11.08 10.94 0.32
C LYS A 24 11.43 11.53 1.69
N GLY A 25 12.46 11.04 2.36
CA GLY A 25 12.93 11.57 3.64
C GLY A 25 12.17 11.07 4.88
N PHE A 26 11.42 9.98 4.77
CA PHE A 26 10.83 9.31 5.94
C PHE A 26 11.85 8.39 6.61
N THR A 27 11.85 8.37 7.95
CA THR A 27 12.45 7.28 8.72
C THR A 27 11.51 6.07 8.65
N VAL A 28 12.02 4.92 8.22
CA VAL A 28 11.24 3.69 8.12
C VAL A 28 11.59 2.76 9.28
N LEU A 29 10.58 2.35 10.05
CA LEU A 29 10.70 1.44 11.17
C LEU A 29 10.08 0.09 10.83
N PHE A 30 10.72 -0.99 11.27
CA PHE A 30 10.24 -2.36 11.10
C PHE A 30 9.82 -2.93 12.45
N PRO A 31 8.65 -3.59 12.54
CA PRO A 31 8.33 -4.39 13.71
C PRO A 31 9.31 -5.56 13.80
N VAL A 32 9.81 -5.83 15.01
CA VAL A 32 10.68 -7.01 15.27
C VAL A 32 9.87 -8.32 15.24
N THR A 33 8.54 -8.23 15.34
CA THR A 33 7.61 -9.37 15.37
C THR A 33 6.92 -9.57 14.02
N GLU A 34 6.67 -10.83 13.67
CA GLU A 34 5.85 -11.20 12.50
C GLU A 34 4.34 -11.07 12.76
N HIS A 35 3.93 -10.82 14.01
CA HIS A 35 2.52 -10.73 14.41
C HIS A 35 1.95 -9.31 14.35
N ALA A 36 2.74 -8.33 13.90
CA ALA A 36 2.26 -6.97 13.75
C ALA A 36 1.16 -6.90 12.67
N PRO A 37 0.12 -6.06 12.86
CA PRO A 37 -0.95 -5.90 11.86
C PRO A 37 -0.55 -5.04 10.65
N PHE A 38 0.71 -4.59 10.60
CA PHE A 38 1.31 -3.77 9.55
C PHE A 38 2.75 -4.24 9.29
N ASP A 39 3.28 -3.94 8.10
CA ASP A 39 4.61 -4.42 7.71
C ASP A 39 5.72 -3.42 8.10
N LEU A 40 5.41 -2.12 8.10
CA LEU A 40 6.36 -1.06 8.43
C LEU A 40 5.63 0.19 8.93
N VAL A 41 6.39 1.08 9.58
CA VAL A 41 5.93 2.40 10.02
C VAL A 41 6.79 3.47 9.35
N ALA A 42 6.17 4.44 8.70
CA ALA A 42 6.86 5.65 8.23
C ALA A 42 6.76 6.73 9.30
N TYR A 43 7.89 7.36 9.62
CA TYR A 43 7.97 8.48 10.55
C TYR A 43 8.57 9.69 9.87
N ALA A 44 7.87 10.82 9.96
CA ALA A 44 8.40 12.12 9.57
C ALA A 44 7.69 13.21 10.37
N ARG A 45 8.43 14.25 10.76
CA ARG A 45 7.88 15.46 11.39
C ARG A 45 6.97 15.18 12.60
N GLY A 46 7.33 14.20 13.44
CA GLY A 46 6.57 13.86 14.64
C GLY A 46 5.36 12.96 14.41
N GLU A 47 5.03 12.65 13.15
CA GLU A 47 3.90 11.78 12.80
C GLU A 47 4.36 10.36 12.45
N PHE A 48 3.60 9.38 12.90
CA PHE A 48 3.75 7.97 12.53
C PHE A 48 2.62 7.54 11.60
N HIS A 49 2.96 6.77 10.58
CA HIS A 49 2.00 6.13 9.68
C HIS A 49 2.26 4.63 9.65
N ARG A 50 1.31 3.83 10.12
CA ARG A 50 1.34 2.36 10.06
C ARG A 50 0.92 1.90 8.67
N LEU A 51 1.78 1.13 8.01
CA LEU A 51 1.66 0.79 6.60
C LEU A 51 1.56 -0.72 6.40
N GLN A 52 0.45 -1.17 5.81
CA GLN A 52 0.37 -2.52 5.25
C GLN A 52 0.77 -2.48 3.78
N VAL A 53 1.79 -3.23 3.41
CA VAL A 53 2.30 -3.33 2.06
C VAL A 53 1.57 -4.42 1.26
N LYS A 54 1.28 -4.13 -0.01
CA LYS A 54 0.74 -5.09 -0.97
C LYS A 54 1.42 -4.94 -2.32
N TYR A 55 1.98 -6.03 -2.84
CA TYR A 55 2.37 -6.13 -4.25
C TYR A 55 1.11 -6.29 -5.12
N ARG A 56 0.85 -5.40 -6.08
CA ARG A 56 -0.30 -5.51 -6.98
C ARG A 56 0.04 -5.14 -8.41
N SER A 57 -0.15 -6.09 -9.31
CA SER A 57 -0.07 -5.85 -10.74
C SER A 57 -1.25 -5.03 -11.27
N ALA A 58 -0.97 -4.12 -12.18
CA ALA A 58 -1.96 -3.42 -12.98
C ALA A 58 -2.63 -4.39 -13.96
N ARG A 59 -3.94 -4.26 -14.14
CA ARG A 59 -4.71 -4.95 -15.17
C ARG A 59 -5.61 -3.94 -15.88
N ALA A 60 -5.60 -3.95 -17.21
CA ALA A 60 -6.38 -3.01 -18.04
C ALA A 60 -6.18 -1.53 -17.65
N GLY A 61 -4.94 -1.14 -17.29
CA GLY A 61 -4.57 0.23 -16.92
C GLY A 61 -5.01 0.64 -15.51
N ALA A 62 -5.33 -0.31 -14.63
CA ALA A 62 -5.75 -0.03 -13.25
C ALA A 62 -5.17 -1.01 -12.24
N VAL A 63 -4.93 -0.53 -11.02
CA VAL A 63 -4.50 -1.30 -9.85
C VAL A 63 -5.69 -1.42 -8.90
N LYS A 64 -6.18 -2.64 -8.70
CA LYS A 64 -7.28 -2.90 -7.76
C LYS A 64 -6.71 -3.33 -6.41
N VAL A 65 -7.12 -2.64 -5.35
CA VAL A 65 -6.67 -2.85 -3.98
C VAL A 65 -7.86 -3.29 -3.15
N HIS A 66 -7.76 -4.45 -2.50
CA HIS A 66 -8.79 -4.96 -1.61
C HIS A 66 -8.36 -4.77 -0.15
N PHE A 67 -9.27 -4.23 0.67
CA PHE A 67 -9.07 -4.03 2.10
C PHE A 67 -9.53 -5.27 2.86
N ARG A 68 -8.72 -6.31 2.78
CA ARG A 68 -8.92 -7.58 3.46
C ARG A 68 -7.59 -8.16 3.95
N SER A 69 -7.68 -8.91 5.03
CA SER A 69 -6.60 -9.73 5.57
C SER A 69 -6.82 -11.16 5.13
N THR A 70 -5.77 -11.82 4.66
CA THR A 70 -5.82 -13.22 4.22
C THR A 70 -4.68 -13.95 4.89
N TRP A 71 -4.99 -15.02 5.61
CA TRP A 71 -4.01 -15.90 6.24
C TRP A 71 -4.34 -17.36 5.94
N ALA A 72 -3.33 -18.21 6.00
CA ALA A 72 -3.48 -19.64 5.83
C ALA A 72 -3.11 -20.34 7.14
N ASP A 73 -3.92 -21.29 7.55
CA ASP A 73 -3.62 -22.22 8.63
C ASP A 73 -3.82 -23.66 8.14
N ARG A 74 -3.64 -24.63 9.05
CA ARG A 74 -3.85 -26.06 8.73
C ARG A 74 -5.29 -26.41 8.30
N HIS A 75 -6.24 -25.50 8.51
CA HIS A 75 -7.67 -25.66 8.20
C HIS A 75 -8.09 -24.88 6.94
N GLY A 76 -7.15 -24.24 6.23
CA GLY A 76 -7.37 -23.62 4.94
C GLY A 76 -6.95 -22.16 4.89
N THR A 77 -7.43 -21.46 3.86
CA THR A 77 -7.20 -20.03 3.68
C THR A 77 -8.42 -19.26 4.19
N HIS A 78 -8.20 -18.40 5.17
CA HIS A 78 -9.21 -17.53 5.74
C HIS A 78 -9.05 -16.13 5.18
N THR A 79 -10.16 -15.41 5.05
CA THR A 79 -10.15 -14.03 4.59
C THR A 79 -11.20 -13.24 5.32
N THR A 80 -10.79 -12.15 5.98
CA THR A 80 -11.69 -11.24 6.69
C THR A 80 -11.48 -9.81 6.22
N PRO A 81 -12.48 -8.93 6.42
CA PRO A 81 -12.28 -7.49 6.27
C PRO A 81 -11.05 -7.03 7.06
N MET A 82 -10.30 -6.13 6.45
CA MET A 82 -9.16 -5.51 7.12
C MET A 82 -9.67 -4.62 8.26
N ASP A 83 -9.05 -4.74 9.42
CA ASP A 83 -9.21 -3.76 10.50
C ASP A 83 -8.52 -2.45 10.08
N LYS A 84 -9.30 -1.38 9.96
CA LYS A 84 -8.86 -0.08 9.45
C LYS A 84 -8.31 0.83 10.55
N ASP A 85 -8.45 0.45 11.82
CA ASP A 85 -7.98 1.25 12.96
C ASP A 85 -6.52 0.93 13.31
N VAL A 86 -6.04 -0.24 12.90
CA VAL A 86 -4.67 -0.73 13.14
C VAL A 86 -3.69 -0.41 12.01
N VAL A 87 -4.19 0.05 10.85
CA VAL A 87 -3.38 0.43 9.68
C VAL A 87 -3.86 1.75 9.09
N ASP A 88 -2.97 2.74 9.05
CA ASP A 88 -3.30 4.08 8.57
C ASP A 88 -3.34 4.14 7.03
N PHE A 89 -2.46 3.38 6.36
CA PHE A 89 -2.45 3.26 4.90
C PHE A 89 -2.14 1.85 4.41
N VAL A 90 -2.76 1.49 3.28
CA VAL A 90 -2.32 0.39 2.45
C VAL A 90 -1.36 0.94 1.39
N SER A 91 -0.09 0.53 1.48
CA SER A 91 0.97 0.89 0.55
C SER A 91 1.07 -0.17 -0.56
N VAL A 92 0.98 0.25 -1.80
CA VAL A 92 0.87 -0.65 -2.94
C VAL A 92 2.04 -0.45 -3.88
N TYR A 93 2.89 -1.46 -4.01
CA TYR A 93 3.89 -1.49 -5.07
C TYR A 93 3.29 -2.11 -6.34
N CYS A 94 3.38 -1.39 -7.46
CA CYS A 94 2.93 -1.83 -8.78
C CYS A 94 4.12 -1.99 -9.73
N PRO A 95 4.45 -3.24 -10.13
CA PRO A 95 5.63 -3.53 -10.94
C PRO A 95 5.54 -2.96 -12.37
N GLU A 96 4.35 -2.80 -12.95
CA GLU A 96 4.18 -2.27 -14.31
C GLU A 96 4.51 -0.77 -14.39
N THR A 97 4.37 -0.05 -13.27
CA THR A 97 4.72 1.38 -13.17
C THR A 97 6.02 1.62 -12.43
N ASP A 98 6.57 0.59 -11.79
CA ASP A 98 7.65 0.67 -10.79
C ASP A 98 7.43 1.78 -9.73
N ARG A 99 6.19 1.89 -9.24
CA ARG A 99 5.76 2.96 -8.31
C ARG A 99 4.99 2.40 -7.12
N CYS A 100 5.04 3.15 -6.03
CA CYS A 100 4.31 2.93 -4.78
C CYS A 100 3.10 3.88 -4.68
N TYR A 101 1.96 3.38 -4.22
CA TYR A 101 0.74 4.17 -4.00
C TYR A 101 0.22 3.99 -2.57
N TYR A 102 -0.18 5.06 -1.91
CA TYR A 102 -0.55 5.09 -0.51
C TYR A 102 -2.02 5.43 -0.36
N VAL A 103 -2.82 4.45 0.09
CA VAL A 103 -4.27 4.59 0.17
C VAL A 103 -4.73 4.52 1.63
N ARG A 104 -5.51 5.52 2.08
CA ARG A 104 -6.20 5.45 3.37
C ARG A 104 -7.39 4.50 3.26
N PRO A 105 -7.39 3.32 3.91
CA PRO A 105 -8.48 2.37 3.79
C PRO A 105 -9.80 2.91 4.36
N GLY A 106 -9.74 3.80 5.35
CA GLY A 106 -10.91 4.47 5.95
C GLY A 106 -11.70 5.36 5.00
N ALA A 107 -11.07 5.87 3.93
CA ALA A 107 -11.73 6.72 2.92
C ALA A 107 -12.53 5.92 1.86
N HIS A 108 -12.54 4.59 1.96
CA HIS A 108 -13.10 3.71 0.94
C HIS A 108 -13.89 2.55 1.57
N GLY A 109 -14.67 1.84 0.76
CA GLY A 109 -15.42 0.64 1.18
C GLY A 109 -14.52 -0.59 1.35
N THR A 110 -14.83 -1.66 0.62
CA THR A 110 -14.09 -2.95 0.67
C THR A 110 -12.90 -3.00 -0.30
N SER A 111 -12.86 -2.09 -1.27
CA SER A 111 -11.77 -1.98 -2.24
C SER A 111 -11.70 -0.57 -2.84
N VAL A 112 -10.56 -0.26 -3.44
CA VAL A 112 -10.36 0.91 -4.30
C VAL A 112 -9.73 0.46 -5.62
N THR A 113 -9.96 1.21 -6.69
CA THR A 113 -9.30 1.00 -7.98
C THR A 113 -8.58 2.27 -8.39
N LEU A 114 -7.26 2.20 -8.49
CA LEU A 114 -6.39 3.30 -8.90
C LEU A 114 -6.14 3.19 -10.41
N ARG A 115 -6.33 4.28 -11.15
CA ARG A 115 -6.20 4.31 -12.60
C ARG A 115 -4.83 4.85 -13.00
N ILE A 116 -4.03 4.06 -13.72
CA ILE A 116 -2.69 4.46 -14.19
C ILE A 116 -2.77 5.25 -15.49
N ALA A 117 -3.62 4.80 -16.42
CA ALA A 117 -3.80 5.43 -17.72
C ALA A 117 -5.28 5.78 -17.92
N PRO A 118 -5.61 6.88 -18.62
CA PRO A 118 -6.99 7.28 -18.84
C PRO A 118 -7.85 6.14 -19.43
N SER A 119 -9.16 6.16 -19.13
CA SER A 119 -10.08 5.18 -19.70
C SER A 119 -10.21 5.39 -21.21
N ARG A 120 -10.32 4.32 -22.00
CA ARG A 120 -10.52 4.43 -23.46
C ARG A 120 -11.80 5.18 -23.83
N ASN A 121 -12.76 5.24 -22.91
CA ASN A 121 -14.07 5.86 -23.12
C ASN A 121 -14.16 7.30 -22.58
N GLY A 122 -13.03 7.93 -22.19
CA GLY A 122 -13.00 9.33 -21.76
C GLY A 122 -13.74 9.63 -20.43
N GLN A 123 -14.16 8.61 -19.69
CA GLN A 123 -14.79 8.79 -18.38
C GLN A 123 -13.77 9.36 -17.40
N GLN A 124 -14.04 10.55 -16.88
CA GLN A 124 -13.19 11.27 -15.91
C GLN A 124 -13.85 11.41 -14.53
N ALA A 125 -15.19 11.52 -14.47
CA ALA A 125 -15.91 11.66 -13.21
C ALA A 125 -15.81 10.38 -12.36
N GLY A 126 -15.37 10.52 -11.10
CA GLY A 126 -15.22 9.41 -10.16
C GLY A 126 -13.99 8.53 -10.36
N VAL A 127 -13.07 8.90 -11.26
CA VAL A 127 -11.82 8.16 -11.49
C VAL A 127 -10.76 8.60 -10.47
N LEU A 128 -10.26 7.65 -9.71
CA LEU A 128 -9.12 7.85 -8.81
C LEU A 128 -7.82 7.59 -9.58
N PHE A 129 -7.16 8.65 -10.03
CA PHE A 129 -5.88 8.52 -10.72
C PHE A 129 -4.78 8.10 -9.75
N ALA A 130 -3.96 7.13 -10.16
CA ALA A 130 -2.93 6.54 -9.31
C ALA A 130 -1.89 7.58 -8.86
N ASP A 131 -1.58 8.57 -9.71
CA ASP A 131 -0.62 9.63 -9.38
C ASP A 131 -1.06 10.50 -8.19
N SER A 132 -2.36 10.65 -7.94
CA SER A 132 -2.88 11.36 -6.76
C SER A 132 -2.64 10.62 -5.43
N PHE A 133 -2.16 9.38 -5.47
CA PHE A 133 -1.88 8.54 -4.31
C PHE A 133 -0.37 8.28 -4.17
N ARG A 134 0.49 9.06 -4.84
CA ARG A 134 1.93 8.82 -4.81
C ARG A 134 2.57 9.20 -3.48
N ASP A 135 1.95 10.05 -2.67
CA ASP A 135 2.59 10.60 -1.48
C ASP A 135 1.83 10.29 -0.19
N LEU A 136 2.59 10.07 0.87
CA LEU A 136 2.06 10.15 2.23
C LEU A 136 1.99 11.62 2.65
N PRO A 137 0.94 12.02 3.38
CA PRO A 137 0.89 13.35 3.93
C PRO A 137 2.08 13.56 4.86
N SER A 138 2.74 14.70 4.69
CA SER A 138 3.64 15.25 5.69
C SER A 138 3.25 16.72 5.80
N GLN A 139 2.71 17.14 6.96
CA GLN A 139 2.31 18.54 7.17
C GLN A 139 3.46 19.46 6.74
N PRO A 140 3.23 20.50 5.91
CA PRO A 140 4.25 21.53 5.72
C PRO A 140 4.54 22.17 7.09
N MET A 141 5.82 22.46 7.36
CA MET A 141 6.17 23.27 8.53
C MET A 141 5.34 24.56 8.44
N GLY A 142 4.57 24.87 9.49
CA GLY A 142 4.19 26.25 9.69
C GLY A 142 5.50 27.01 9.88
N ASP A 143 5.76 27.98 9.01
CA ASP A 143 6.90 28.88 9.15
C ASP A 143 6.76 29.58 10.51
N GLY A 144 7.54 29.12 11.49
CA GLY A 144 7.65 29.70 12.83
C GLY A 144 8.84 30.62 12.92
#